data_AF-A0A538F945-F1
#
_entry.id   AF-A0A538F945-F1
#
_cell.length_a   1.000
_cell.length_b   1.000
_cell.length_c   1.000
_cell.angle_alpha   90.00
_cell.angle_beta   90.00
_cell.angle_gamma   90.00
#
_symmetry.space_group_name_H-M   'P 1'
#
loop_
_entity.id
_entity.type
_entity.pdbx_description
1 polymer ?
#
loop_
_entity_poly.entity_id
_entity_poly.type
_entity_poly.pdbx_seq_one_letter_code
_entity_poly.pdbx_strand_id
1 'polypeptide(L)'
;MGPVPGRPGPHGLRPRPRGPARSRLPVSRRGGGGVRLTRLHLRNYRVYEDALDLEIPPGLVGIYGVNGAGKSALLESVLFALWGR
;
A
#
# COMPACT_ATOMS: atom_id res chain seq x y z
N MET A 1 4.67 7.05 -62.67
CA MET A 1 3.88 6.39 -61.63
C MET A 1 4.85 5.69 -60.67
N GLY A 2 5.13 6.30 -59.51
CA GLY A 2 6.00 5.69 -58.48
C GLY A 2 5.20 4.71 -57.60
N PRO A 3 5.84 3.74 -56.94
CA PRO A 3 5.16 2.77 -56.10
C PRO A 3 4.62 3.42 -54.82
N VAL A 4 3.42 3.01 -54.44
CA VAL A 4 2.68 3.45 -53.25
C VAL A 4 3.34 2.90 -51.98
N PRO A 5 3.56 3.68 -50.90
CA PRO A 5 4.11 3.15 -49.66
C PRO A 5 3.17 2.15 -48.99
N GLY A 6 3.73 1.00 -48.60
CA GLY A 6 3.01 -0.08 -47.92
C GLY A 6 2.41 0.35 -46.57
N ARG A 7 1.24 -0.21 -46.26
CA ARG A 7 0.50 -0.02 -45.00
C ARG A 7 1.35 -0.40 -43.78
N PRO A 8 1.32 0.35 -42.66
CA PRO A 8 1.99 -0.05 -41.43
C PRO A 8 1.30 -1.29 -40.85
N GLY A 9 2.04 -2.38 -40.66
CA GLY A 9 1.56 -3.56 -39.94
C GLY A 9 1.26 -3.23 -38.46
N PRO A 10 0.38 -3.99 -37.80
CA PRO A 10 -0.01 -3.72 -36.42
C PRO A 10 1.20 -3.88 -35.50
N HIS A 11 1.51 -2.82 -34.76
CA HIS A 11 2.55 -2.78 -33.75
C HIS A 11 2.41 -3.98 -32.80
N GLY A 12 3.35 -4.92 -32.90
CA GLY A 12 3.47 -6.05 -32.01
C GLY A 12 3.62 -5.57 -30.57
N LEU A 13 2.62 -5.87 -29.75
CA LEU A 13 2.68 -5.68 -28.31
C LEU A 13 3.83 -6.55 -27.78
N ARG A 14 4.94 -5.91 -27.41
CA ARG A 14 6.02 -6.58 -26.70
C ARG A 14 5.45 -7.18 -25.41
N PRO A 15 5.65 -8.48 -25.13
CA PRO A 15 5.25 -9.05 -23.86
C PRO A 15 5.99 -8.31 -22.74
N ARG A 16 5.23 -7.73 -21.79
CA ARG A 16 5.79 -7.10 -20.61
C ARG A 16 6.64 -8.13 -19.86
N PRO A 17 7.88 -7.79 -19.43
CA PRO A 17 8.65 -8.69 -18.59
C PRO A 17 7.82 -9.00 -17.34
N ARG A 18 7.67 -10.30 -17.04
CA ARG A 18 7.06 -10.77 -15.79
C ARG A 18 7.84 -10.14 -14.65
N GLY A 19 7.23 -9.20 -13.94
CA GLY A 19 7.81 -8.59 -12.75
C GLY A 19 8.21 -9.67 -11.74
N PRO A 20 9.18 -9.38 -10.86
CA PRO A 20 9.73 -10.37 -9.95
C PRO A 20 8.59 -11.00 -9.14
N ALA A 21 8.61 -12.33 -9.06
CA ALA A 21 7.68 -13.10 -8.26
C ALA A 21 7.61 -12.48 -6.87
N ARG A 22 6.40 -12.05 -6.46
CA ARG A 22 6.15 -11.50 -5.13
C ARG A 22 6.83 -12.41 -4.11
N SER A 23 7.89 -11.91 -3.48
CA SER A 23 8.54 -12.57 -2.38
C SER A 23 7.47 -12.83 -1.34
N ARG A 24 7.11 -14.11 -1.13
CA ARG A 24 6.27 -14.50 0.00
C ARG A 24 7.04 -14.09 1.25
N LEU A 25 6.65 -12.95 1.84
CA LEU A 25 7.26 -12.48 3.06
C LEU A 25 7.12 -13.60 4.10
N PRO A 26 8.22 -14.02 4.74
CA PRO A 26 8.15 -15.07 5.75
C PRO A 26 7.20 -14.59 6.85
N VAL A 27 6.11 -15.32 7.06
CA VAL A 27 5.24 -15.11 8.22
C VAL A 27 6.07 -15.48 9.44
N SER A 28 6.63 -14.47 10.09
CA SER A 28 7.35 -14.65 11.36
C SER A 28 6.37 -15.19 12.39
N ARG A 29 6.44 -16.49 12.66
CA ARG A 29 5.80 -17.11 13.83
C ARG A 29 6.66 -16.82 15.05
N ARG A 30 6.67 -15.57 15.51
CA ARG A 30 7.25 -15.22 16.80
C ARG A 30 6.12 -15.22 17.84
N GLY A 31 5.98 -16.35 18.53
CA GLY A 31 5.02 -16.53 19.60
C GLY A 31 5.40 -15.73 20.85
N GLY A 32 4.40 -15.04 21.40
CA GLY A 32 4.26 -14.74 22.83
C GLY A 32 5.07 -13.57 23.40
N GLY A 33 4.51 -12.35 23.36
CA GLY A 33 4.94 -11.25 24.25
C GLY A 33 4.96 -9.83 23.65
N GLY A 34 4.60 -9.64 22.38
CA GLY A 34 4.61 -8.33 21.72
C GLY A 34 3.29 -7.56 21.83
N VAL A 35 3.36 -6.23 21.78
CA VAL A 35 2.18 -5.38 21.60
C VAL A 35 1.54 -5.68 20.25
N ARG A 36 0.23 -5.95 20.24
CA ARG A 36 -0.56 -6.11 19.02
C ARG A 36 -1.54 -4.94 18.90
N LEU A 37 -1.42 -4.18 17.81
CA LEU A 37 -2.41 -3.17 17.45
C LEU A 37 -3.65 -3.86 16.88
N THR A 38 -4.80 -3.67 17.52
CA THR A 38 -6.07 -4.31 17.15
C THR A 38 -7.06 -3.34 16.53
N ARG A 39 -7.04 -2.09 16.97
CA ARG A 39 -7.93 -1.03 16.50
C ARG A 39 -7.24 0.32 16.62
N LEU A 40 -7.54 1.23 15.71
CA LEU A 40 -7.04 2.59 15.70
C LEU A 40 -8.21 3.54 15.45
N HIS A 41 -8.43 4.44 16.40
CA HIS A 41 -9.44 5.50 16.30
C HIS A 41 -8.74 6.84 16.20
N LEU A 42 -9.03 7.59 15.14
CA LEU A 42 -8.51 8.94 14.94
C LEU A 42 -9.66 9.92 14.82
N ARG A 43 -9.49 11.12 15.36
CA ARG A 43 -10.39 12.25 15.16
C ARG A 43 -9.59 13.53 15.24
N ASN A 44 -9.83 14.48 14.34
CA ASN A 44 -9.08 15.74 14.25
C ASN A 44 -7.55 15.51 14.25
N TYR A 45 -7.07 14.48 13.56
CA TYR A 45 -5.65 14.13 13.50
C TYR A 45 -5.09 14.38 12.10
N ARG A 46 -4.41 15.52 11.92
CA ARG A 46 -3.82 15.95 10.65
C ARG A 46 -4.86 15.94 9.52
N VAL A 47 -4.65 15.10 8.50
CA VAL A 47 -5.53 14.96 7.33
C VAL A 47 -6.81 14.17 7.64
N TYR A 48 -6.91 13.55 8.82
CA TYR A 48 -8.09 12.85 9.29
C TYR A 48 -8.93 13.80 10.16
N GLU A 49 -9.71 14.66 9.52
CA GLU A 49 -10.63 15.59 10.19
C GLU A 49 -11.82 14.81 10.77
N ASP A 50 -12.47 14.00 9.92
CA ASP A 50 -13.55 13.12 10.34
C ASP A 50 -13.06 11.96 11.22
N ALA A 51 -13.99 11.37 11.97
CA ALA A 51 -13.71 10.18 12.77
C ALA A 51 -13.35 9.01 11.86
N LEU A 52 -12.13 8.50 12.04
CA LEU A 52 -11.65 7.28 11.41
C LEU A 52 -11.62 6.16 12.44
N ASP A 53 -12.20 5.03 12.08
CA ASP A 53 -12.25 3.82 12.89
C ASP A 53 -11.73 2.64 12.05
N LEU A 54 -10.56 2.12 12.43
CA LEU A 54 -9.86 1.07 11.70
C LEU A 54 -9.63 -0.13 12.59
N GLU A 55 -10.24 -1.26 12.23
CA GLU A 55 -9.88 -2.56 12.78
C GLU A 55 -8.66 -3.13 12.04
N ILE A 56 -7.70 -3.64 12.80
CA ILE A 56 -6.44 -4.16 12.26
C ILE A 56 -6.41 -5.69 12.43
N PRO A 57 -6.61 -6.43 11.33
CA PRO A 57 -6.60 -7.88 11.39
C PRO A 57 -5.20 -8.40 11.76
N PRO A 58 -5.09 -9.62 12.32
CA PRO A 58 -3.80 -10.22 12.58
C PRO A 58 -3.04 -10.49 11.27
N GLY A 59 -1.71 -10.53 11.35
CA GLY A 59 -0.85 -10.84 10.22
C GLY A 59 -0.29 -9.60 9.51
N LEU A 60 -0.08 -9.71 8.20
CA LEU A 60 0.51 -8.65 7.38
C LEU A 60 -0.60 -7.75 6.81
N VAL A 61 -0.56 -6.46 7.15
CA VAL A 61 -1.48 -5.44 6.64
C VAL A 61 -0.71 -4.46 5.76
N GLY A 62 -1.20 -4.21 4.54
CA GLY A 62 -0.64 -3.25 3.60
C GLY A 62 -1.49 -1.99 3.50
N ILE A 63 -0.89 -0.82 3.69
CA ILE A 63 -1.55 0.49 3.55
C ILE A 63 -1.19 1.08 2.17
N TYR A 64 -2.19 1.30 1.31
CA TYR A 64 -2.01 1.82 -0.05
C TYR A 64 -3.02 2.93 -0.38
N GLY A 65 -2.86 3.59 -1.53
CA GLY A 65 -3.61 4.82 -1.90
C GLY A 65 -2.79 5.81 -2.72
N VAL A 66 -3.35 6.96 -3.06
CA VAL A 66 -2.61 8.03 -3.77
C VAL A 66 -1.60 8.74 -2.86
N ASN A 67 -0.64 9.45 -3.45
CA ASN A 67 0.25 10.33 -2.68
C ASN A 67 -0.59 11.44 -2.03
N GLY A 68 -0.28 11.78 -0.77
CA GLY A 68 -1.07 12.75 -0.01
C GLY A 68 -2.33 12.19 0.68
N ALA A 69 -2.72 10.93 0.44
CA ALA A 69 -3.90 10.31 1.07
C ALA A 69 -3.79 10.04 2.59
N GLY A 70 -2.72 10.51 3.25
CA GLY A 70 -2.56 10.36 4.69
C GLY A 70 -1.85 9.10 5.19
N LYS A 71 -1.30 8.24 4.33
CA LYS A 71 -0.65 6.99 4.78
C LYS A 71 0.49 7.19 5.79
N SER A 72 1.34 8.20 5.56
CA SER A 72 2.41 8.55 6.50
C SER A 72 1.81 9.06 7.82
N ALA A 73 0.78 9.92 7.73
CA ALA A 73 0.05 10.39 8.89
C ALA A 73 -0.61 9.23 9.67
N LEU A 74 -1.10 8.19 8.99
CA LEU A 74 -1.66 6.99 9.62
C LEU A 74 -0.60 6.25 10.43
N LEU A 75 0.60 6.03 9.86
CA LEU A 75 1.70 5.40 10.60
C LEU A 75 2.17 6.28 11.77
N GLU A 76 2.26 7.59 11.58
CA GLU A 76 2.62 8.53 12.63
C GLU A 76 1.58 8.54 13.75
N SER A 77 0.29 8.38 13.44
CA SER A 77 -0.76 8.28 14.46
C SER A 77 -0.59 7.05 15.35
N VAL A 78 -0.09 5.93 14.81
CA VAL A 78 0.24 4.74 15.59
C VAL A 78 1.42 5.02 16.50
N LEU A 79 2.43 5.72 15.99
CA LEU A 79 3.58 6.12 16.80
C LEU A 79 3.16 7.05 17.95
N PHE A 80 2.31 8.03 17.63
CA PHE A 80 1.75 8.96 18.60
C PHE A 80 0.92 8.24 19.68
N ALA A 81 0.04 7.33 19.28
CA ALA A 81 -0.83 6.60 20.21
C ALA A 81 -0.06 5.69 21.18
N LEU A 82 1.08 5.13 20.74
CA LEU A 82 1.87 4.20 21.54
C LEU A 82 2.99 4.88 22.34
N TRP A 83 3.55 6.00 21.85
CA TRP A 83 4.73 6.65 22.44
C TRP A 83 4.61 8.17 22.64
N GLY A 84 3.50 8.80 22.26
CA GLY A 84 3.27 10.25 22.42
C GLY A 84 4.13 11.14 21.54
N ARG A 85 4.58 10.63 20.38
CA ARG A 85 5.56 11.27 19.50
C ARG A 85 4.97 11.87 18.24
#